data_AF-A0A077LQN6-F1
#
_entry.id   AF-A0A077LQN6-F1
#
_cell.length_a   1.000
_cell.length_b   1.000
_cell.length_c   1.000
_cell.angle_alpha   90.00
_cell.angle_beta   90.00
_cell.angle_gamma   90.00
#
_symmetry.space_group_name_H-M   'P 1'
#
loop_
_entity.id
_entity.type
_entity.pdbx_description
1 polymer ?
#
loop_
_entity_poly.entity_id
_entity_poly.type
_entity_poly.pdbx_seq_one_letter_code
_entity_poly.pdbx_strand_id
1 'polypeptide(L)'
;MLDVIRTAAVIVLLTFAVQARADDCDDNQAAMNRCAAVELARLDRQLNETFKNQLAWLQDARKKLELRSAQRQWIAFRDADCLYQVGQLADAGTLGPMLQARCLAAHTEARVRQLQAYTACRQQGCPR
;
A
#
# COMPACT_ATOMS: atom_id res chain seq x y z
N MET A 1 13.73 -37.63 51.67
CA MET A 1 14.82 -36.65 51.51
C MET A 1 14.58 -35.96 50.17
N LEU A 2 13.88 -34.81 50.07
CA LEU A 2 14.30 -33.45 50.49
C LEU A 2 15.75 -33.22 50.03
N ASP A 3 16.16 -32.26 49.21
CA ASP A 3 15.62 -31.12 48.45
C ASP A 3 16.70 -30.88 47.34
N VAL A 4 16.56 -30.07 46.28
CA VAL A 4 16.99 -28.65 46.32
C VAL A 4 16.97 -28.10 44.87
N ILE A 5 16.06 -27.14 44.63
CA ILE A 5 16.28 -25.86 43.91
C ILE A 5 16.55 -25.92 42.38
N ARG A 6 15.53 -25.71 41.54
CA ARG A 6 15.16 -24.39 40.95
C ARG A 6 16.31 -23.64 40.27
N THR A 7 16.48 -23.83 38.96
CA THR A 7 17.03 -22.77 38.09
C THR A 7 16.12 -22.62 36.86
N ALA A 8 15.07 -21.82 37.03
CA ALA A 8 14.34 -21.26 35.92
C ALA A 8 15.28 -20.28 35.20
N ALA A 9 15.81 -20.68 34.05
CA ALA A 9 16.48 -19.74 33.15
C ALA A 9 15.40 -18.86 32.52
N VAL A 10 15.14 -17.71 33.14
CA VAL A 10 14.24 -16.68 32.60
C VAL A 10 14.94 -16.05 31.41
N ILE A 11 14.56 -16.47 30.21
CA ILE A 11 14.96 -15.82 28.96
C ILE A 11 14.24 -14.47 28.91
N VAL A 12 14.93 -13.39 29.27
CA VAL A 12 14.44 -12.02 29.11
C VAL A 12 14.47 -11.69 27.62
N LEU A 13 13.34 -11.90 26.94
CA LEU A 13 13.10 -11.42 25.58
C LEU A 13 12.99 -9.88 25.65
N LEU A 14 14.08 -9.19 25.32
CA LEU A 14 14.08 -7.76 25.01
C LEU A 14 13.21 -7.53 23.77
N THR A 15 11.93 -7.30 24.00
CA THR A 15 11.02 -6.81 22.97
C THR A 15 11.37 -5.35 22.72
N PHE A 16 12.18 -5.09 21.69
CA PHE A 16 12.30 -3.74 21.15
C PHE A 16 10.93 -3.37 20.58
N ALA A 17 10.10 -2.70 21.38
CA ALA A 17 8.92 -2.04 20.86
C ALA A 17 9.41 -0.97 19.88
N VAL A 18 9.27 -1.23 18.58
CA VAL A 18 9.37 -0.19 17.56
C VAL A 18 8.22 0.78 17.85
N GLN A 19 8.55 1.86 18.55
CA GLN A 19 7.65 2.97 18.73
C GLN A 19 7.56 3.69 17.38
N ALA A 20 6.48 3.43 16.64
CA ALA A 20 6.11 4.28 15.51
C ALA A 20 5.79 5.66 16.08
N ARG A 21 6.72 6.60 15.96
CA ARG A 21 6.41 8.00 16.26
C ARG A 21 5.38 8.47 15.25
N ALA A 22 4.34 9.15 15.72
CA ALA A 22 3.55 9.99 14.85
C ALA A 22 4.51 11.07 14.32
N ASP A 23 4.93 10.93 13.06
CA ASP A 23 5.71 11.97 12.40
C ASP A 23 4.83 13.22 12.32
N ASP A 24 5.34 14.36 12.79
CA ASP A 24 4.70 15.65 12.56
C ASP A 24 4.85 15.98 11.08
N CYS A 25 3.79 15.70 10.32
CA CYS A 25 3.81 15.79 8.87
C CYS A 25 3.93 17.22 8.35
N ASP A 26 3.75 18.23 9.21
CA ASP A 26 3.75 19.64 8.83
C ASP A 26 4.99 20.40 9.32
N ASP A 27 5.95 19.72 9.96
CA ASP A 27 7.16 20.33 10.53
C ASP A 27 8.07 20.97 9.45
N ASN A 28 8.43 20.19 8.43
CA ASN A 28 9.29 20.65 7.34
C ASN A 28 9.05 19.86 6.05
N GLN A 29 9.62 20.32 4.94
CA GLN A 29 9.42 19.72 3.61
C GLN A 29 9.88 18.25 3.54
N ALA A 30 10.91 17.86 4.28
CA ALA A 30 11.34 16.46 4.33
C ALA A 30 10.34 15.59 5.10
N ALA A 31 9.74 16.11 6.18
CA ALA A 31 8.65 15.44 6.90
C ALA A 31 7.40 15.29 6.02
N MET A 32 6.99 16.35 5.31
CA MET A 32 5.88 16.31 4.37
C MET A 32 6.09 15.27 3.25
N ASN A 33 7.29 15.26 2.64
CA ASN A 33 7.69 14.27 1.63
C ASN A 33 7.61 12.84 2.19
N ARG A 34 8.10 12.62 3.41
CA ARG A 34 8.07 11.32 4.07
C ARG A 34 6.65 10.85 4.35
N CYS A 35 5.80 11.71 4.91
CA CYS A 35 4.41 11.34 5.20
C CYS A 35 3.65 10.97 3.93
N ALA A 36 3.84 11.72 2.83
CA ALA A 36 3.24 11.37 1.54
C ALA A 36 3.71 10.01 1.03
N ALA A 37 5.00 9.69 1.18
CA ALA A 37 5.54 8.38 0.80
C ALA A 37 5.02 7.22 1.68
N VAL A 38 4.90 7.44 2.99
CA VAL A 38 4.32 6.46 3.93
C VAL A 38 2.87 6.16 3.57
N GLU A 39 2.09 7.19 3.26
CA GLU A 39 0.69 7.03 2.87
C GLU A 39 0.53 6.27 1.55
N LEU A 40 1.33 6.62 0.53
CA LEU A 40 1.38 5.86 -0.71
C LEU A 40 1.72 4.38 -0.45
N ALA A 41 2.74 4.11 0.38
CA ALA A 41 3.14 2.75 0.70
C ALA A 41 2.02 1.98 1.44
N ARG A 42 1.23 2.65 2.29
CA ARG A 42 0.07 2.06 2.96
C ARG A 42 -1.00 1.66 1.94
N LEU A 43 -1.34 2.56 1.02
CA LEU A 43 -2.33 2.32 -0.03
C LEU A 43 -1.86 1.23 -1.01
N ASP A 44 -0.58 1.19 -1.35
CA ASP A 44 -0.02 0.15 -2.23
C ASP A 44 -0.10 -1.23 -1.59
N ARG A 45 0.10 -1.35 -0.26
CA ARG A 45 -0.14 -2.61 0.45
C ARG A 45 -1.61 -3.03 0.34
N GLN A 46 -2.54 -2.12 0.61
CA GLN A 46 -3.97 -2.38 0.53
C GLN A 46 -4.43 -2.77 -0.88
N LEU A 47 -3.88 -2.13 -1.92
CA LEU A 47 -4.11 -2.45 -3.33
C LEU A 47 -3.66 -3.88 -3.63
N ASN A 48 -2.43 -4.23 -3.24
CA ASN A 48 -1.87 -5.55 -3.49
C ASN A 48 -2.65 -6.66 -2.78
N GLU A 49 -3.07 -6.43 -1.54
CA GLU A 49 -3.92 -7.37 -0.79
C GLU A 49 -5.27 -7.58 -1.48
N THR A 50 -5.97 -6.50 -1.82
CA THR A 50 -7.29 -6.58 -2.46
C THR A 50 -7.21 -7.23 -3.85
N PHE A 51 -6.17 -6.89 -4.62
CA PHE A 51 -5.91 -7.51 -5.93
C PHE A 51 -5.64 -9.02 -5.82
N LYS A 52 -4.83 -9.44 -4.85
CA LYS A 52 -4.55 -10.87 -4.59
C LYS A 52 -5.82 -11.61 -4.17
N ASN A 53 -6.65 -11.01 -3.32
CA ASN A 53 -7.93 -11.58 -2.91
C ASN A 53 -8.87 -11.78 -4.09
N GLN A 54 -8.92 -10.80 -5.01
CA GLN A 54 -9.72 -10.94 -6.24
C GLN A 54 -9.19 -12.07 -7.14
N LEU A 55 -7.87 -12.14 -7.35
CA LEU A 55 -7.25 -13.20 -8.14
C LEU A 55 -7.45 -14.59 -7.55
N ALA A 56 -7.45 -14.72 -6.22
CA ALA A 56 -7.68 -15.99 -5.53
C ALA A 56 -9.13 -16.47 -5.69
N TRP A 57 -10.09 -15.56 -5.69
CA TRP A 57 -11.51 -15.89 -5.87
C TRP A 57 -11.87 -16.31 -7.30
N LEU A 58 -11.26 -15.66 -8.31
CA LEU A 58 -11.50 -16.02 -9.71
C LEU A 58 -11.12 -17.49 -9.95
N GLN A 59 -12.01 -18.29 -10.54
CA GLN A 59 -11.69 -19.68 -10.90
C GLN A 59 -11.19 -19.80 -12.35
N ASP A 60 -11.72 -18.98 -13.25
CA ASP A 60 -11.34 -18.96 -14.66
C ASP A 60 -9.94 -18.35 -14.86
N ALA A 61 -9.03 -19.13 -15.45
CA ALA A 61 -7.67 -18.72 -15.75
C ALA A 61 -7.61 -17.52 -16.73
N ARG A 62 -8.51 -17.47 -17.72
CA ARG A 62 -8.61 -16.34 -18.65
C ARG A 62 -8.99 -15.07 -17.91
N LYS A 63 -9.97 -15.12 -17.00
CA LYS A 63 -10.36 -13.97 -16.17
C LYS A 63 -9.21 -13.48 -15.29
N LYS A 64 -8.39 -14.37 -14.73
CA LYS A 64 -7.16 -13.99 -14.01
C LYS A 64 -6.17 -13.24 -14.91
N LEU A 65 -5.98 -13.72 -16.14
CA LEU A 65 -5.08 -13.06 -17.11
C LEU A 65 -5.61 -11.67 -17.51
N GLU A 66 -6.91 -11.56 -17.77
CA GLU A 66 -7.58 -10.29 -18.06
C GLU A 66 -7.40 -9.28 -16.91
N LEU A 67 -7.64 -9.69 -15.66
CA LEU A 67 -7.45 -8.83 -14.49
C LEU A 67 -5.98 -8.40 -14.30
N ARG A 68 -5.01 -9.31 -14.50
CA ARG A 68 -3.58 -8.95 -14.46
C ARG A 68 -3.22 -7.96 -15.56
N SER A 69 -3.78 -8.13 -16.75
CA SER A 69 -3.59 -7.20 -17.87
C SER A 69 -4.14 -5.81 -17.55
N ALA A 70 -5.38 -5.75 -17.06
CA ALA A 70 -6.02 -4.51 -16.66
C ALA A 70 -5.22 -3.78 -15.57
N GLN A 71 -4.70 -4.51 -14.58
CA GLN A 71 -3.89 -3.93 -13.51
C GLN A 71 -2.57 -3.35 -14.03
N ARG A 72 -1.89 -4.01 -14.97
CA ARG A 72 -0.66 -3.48 -15.59
C ARG A 72 -0.92 -2.22 -16.40
N GLN A 73 -2.02 -2.20 -17.17
CA GLN A 73 -2.41 -1.03 -17.94
C GLN A 73 -2.81 0.14 -17.03
N TRP A 74 -3.49 -0.14 -15.92
CA TRP A 74 -3.79 0.87 -14.91
C TRP A 74 -2.51 1.47 -14.30
N ILE A 75 -1.48 0.66 -14.01
CA ILE A 75 -0.18 1.17 -13.53
C ILE A 75 0.43 2.14 -14.56
N ALA A 76 0.46 1.74 -15.83
CA ALA A 76 0.99 2.60 -16.89
C ALA A 76 0.20 3.91 -17.02
N PHE A 77 -1.14 3.86 -16.93
CA PHE A 77 -1.99 5.04 -16.91
C PHE A 77 -1.69 5.94 -15.70
N ARG A 78 -1.66 5.38 -14.48
CA ARG A 78 -1.36 6.12 -13.25
C ARG A 78 -0.03 6.86 -13.36
N ASP A 79 1.01 6.15 -13.80
CA ASP A 79 2.35 6.71 -13.84
C ASP A 79 2.44 7.82 -14.92
N ALA A 80 1.79 7.63 -16.07
CA ALA A 80 1.71 8.65 -17.12
C ALA A 80 0.88 9.88 -16.70
N ASP A 81 -0.24 9.68 -16.01
CA ASP A 81 -1.10 10.76 -15.53
C ASP A 81 -0.40 11.57 -14.44
N CYS A 82 0.29 10.90 -13.50
CA CYS A 82 1.07 11.63 -12.50
C CYS A 82 2.26 12.37 -13.10
N LEU A 83 2.92 11.81 -14.13
CA LEU A 83 3.93 12.55 -14.89
C LEU A 83 3.34 13.80 -15.55
N TYR A 84 2.12 13.73 -16.10
CA TYR A 84 1.44 14.90 -16.67
C TYR A 84 1.10 15.96 -15.62
N GLN A 85 0.57 15.53 -14.46
CA GLN A 85 0.15 16.45 -13.39
C GLN A 85 1.33 17.13 -12.68
N VAL A 86 2.41 16.39 -12.42
CA VAL A 86 3.55 16.85 -11.59
C VAL A 86 4.71 17.34 -12.45
N GLY A 87 4.86 16.84 -13.66
CA GLY A 87 6.03 17.06 -14.51
C GLY A 87 7.21 16.17 -14.13
N GLN A 88 8.35 16.40 -14.77
CA GLN A 88 9.58 15.69 -14.47
C GLN A 88 10.06 16.04 -13.05
N LEU A 89 10.33 15.03 -12.22
CA LEU A 89 10.77 15.24 -10.84
C LEU A 89 12.04 16.08 -10.72
N ALA A 90 12.92 16.03 -11.72
CA ALA A 90 14.13 16.86 -11.76
C ALA A 90 13.82 18.36 -11.82
N ASP A 91 12.67 18.74 -12.38
CA ASP A 91 12.26 20.13 -12.58
C ASP A 91 11.28 20.60 -11.49
N ALA A 92 10.76 19.68 -10.66
CA ALA A 92 9.66 19.92 -9.72
C ALA A 92 10.09 20.47 -8.35
N GLY A 93 11.39 20.72 -8.14
CA GLY A 93 11.93 21.27 -6.90
C GLY A 93 11.67 20.39 -5.67
N THR A 94 11.71 21.01 -4.49
CA THR A 94 11.62 20.28 -3.19
C THR A 94 10.22 19.73 -2.88
N LEU A 95 9.18 20.23 -3.55
CA LEU A 95 7.79 19.76 -3.44
C LEU A 95 7.49 18.58 -4.38
N GLY A 96 8.29 18.38 -5.43
CA GLY A 96 8.09 17.33 -6.44
C GLY A 96 7.83 15.94 -5.86
N PRO A 97 8.66 15.43 -4.93
CA PRO A 97 8.45 14.12 -4.33
C PRO A 97 7.11 13.98 -3.60
N MET A 98 6.70 14.99 -2.82
CA MET A 98 5.39 15.00 -2.15
C MET A 98 4.25 15.00 -3.16
N LEU A 99 4.30 15.86 -4.18
CA LEU A 99 3.24 15.95 -5.19
C LEU A 99 3.10 14.65 -5.98
N GLN A 100 4.21 14.05 -6.37
CA GLN A 100 4.23 12.74 -7.03
C GLN A 100 3.63 11.66 -6.13
N ALA A 101 4.07 11.56 -4.88
CA ALA A 101 3.55 10.56 -3.95
C ALA A 101 2.04 10.73 -3.70
N ARG A 102 1.56 11.98 -3.58
CA ARG A 102 0.13 12.29 -3.42
C ARG A 102 -0.68 11.93 -4.66
N CYS A 103 -0.19 12.20 -5.87
CA CYS A 103 -0.87 11.80 -7.10
C CYS A 103 -0.99 10.27 -7.19
N LEU A 104 0.12 9.56 -6.96
CA LEU A 104 0.13 8.10 -6.96
C LEU A 104 -0.84 7.54 -5.91
N ALA A 105 -0.87 8.14 -4.70
CA ALA A 105 -1.75 7.74 -3.63
C ALA A 105 -3.23 7.89 -4.01
N ALA A 106 -3.63 9.02 -4.59
CA ALA A 106 -5.02 9.26 -5.01
C ALA A 106 -5.49 8.22 -6.04
N HIS A 107 -4.67 7.91 -7.04
CA HIS A 107 -4.95 6.86 -8.01
C HIS A 107 -5.01 5.47 -7.38
N THR A 108 -4.05 5.13 -6.51
CA THR A 108 -4.01 3.85 -5.80
C THR A 108 -5.25 3.68 -4.93
N GLU A 109 -5.69 4.72 -4.22
CA GLU A 109 -6.90 4.70 -3.41
C GLU A 109 -8.17 4.48 -4.25
N ALA A 110 -8.29 5.18 -5.38
CA ALA A 110 -9.40 4.97 -6.31
C ALA A 110 -9.42 3.53 -6.84
N ARG A 111 -8.26 2.95 -7.15
CA ARG A 111 -8.14 1.58 -7.62
C ARG A 111 -8.46 0.56 -6.53
N VAL A 112 -8.07 0.81 -5.30
CA VAL A 112 -8.48 0.01 -4.13
C VAL A 112 -10.01 -0.04 -4.05
N ARG A 113 -10.71 1.10 -4.15
CA ARG A 113 -12.18 1.14 -4.13
C ARG A 113 -12.81 0.31 -5.25
N GLN A 114 -12.26 0.39 -6.46
CA GLN A 114 -12.73 -0.43 -7.60
C GLN A 114 -12.56 -1.93 -7.31
N LEU A 115 -11.38 -2.34 -6.84
CA LEU A 115 -11.10 -3.75 -6.51
C LEU A 115 -11.96 -4.25 -5.35
N GLN A 116 -12.24 -3.40 -4.35
CA GLN A 116 -13.15 -3.71 -3.25
C GLN A 116 -14.58 -3.90 -3.73
N ALA A 117 -15.03 -3.13 -4.73
CA ALA A 117 -16.35 -3.33 -5.33
C ALA A 117 -16.48 -4.73 -5.97
N TYR A 118 -15.40 -5.26 -6.58
CA TYR A 118 -15.39 -6.61 -7.14
C TYR A 118 -15.45 -7.70 -6.07
N THR A 119 -14.95 -7.43 -4.87
CA THR A 119 -14.91 -8.39 -3.76
C THR A 119 -16.14 -8.33 -2.88
N ALA A 120 -16.82 -7.19 -2.81
CA ALA A 120 -18.05 -6.98 -2.04
C ALA A 120 -19.25 -7.74 -2.62
N CYS A 121 -19.24 -8.08 -3.91
CA CYS A 121 -20.36 -8.69 -4.61
C CYS A 121 -19.88 -9.80 -5.55
N ARG A 122 -20.37 -11.04 -5.37
CA ARG A 122 -19.91 -12.25 -6.10
C ARG A 122 -20.93 -12.88 -7.04
N GLN A 123 -22.07 -12.22 -7.22
CA GLN A 123 -23.21 -12.69 -8.01
C GLN A 123 -23.14 -12.22 -9.48
N GLN A 124 -24.05 -12.70 -10.32
CA GLN A 124 -24.20 -12.17 -11.68
C GLN A 124 -24.68 -10.70 -11.63
N GLY A 125 -24.13 -9.84 -12.48
CA GLY A 125 -24.44 -8.39 -12.50
C GLY A 125 -23.62 -7.53 -11.55
N CYS A 126 -22.81 -8.12 -10.64
CA CYS A 126 -21.86 -7.36 -9.82
C CYS A 126 -20.76 -6.71 -10.69
N PRO A 127 -20.19 -5.56 -10.26
CA PRO A 127 -18.99 -5.00 -10.87
C PRO A 127 -17.86 -6.05 -10.96
N ARG A 128 -17.15 -6.10 -12.09
CA ARG A 128 -16.03 -7.04 -12.33
C ARG A 128 -14.79 -6.33 -12.84
#